data_AF-A0A9Q1RCX2-F1
#
_entry.id   AF-A0A9Q1RCX2-F1
#
_cell.length_a   1.000
_cell.length_b   1.000
_cell.length_c   1.000
_cell.angle_alpha   90.00
_cell.angle_beta   90.00
_cell.angle_gamma   90.00
#
_symmetry.space_group_name_H-M   'P 1'
#
loop_
_entity.id
_entity.type
_entity.pdbx_description
1 polymer ?
#
loop_
_entity_poly.entity_id
_entity_poly.type
_entity_poly.pdbx_seq_one_letter_code
_entity_poly.pdbx_strand_id
1 'polypeptide(L)'
;MKGDLSFRVHDISAQNINGQVIIFAKFELPINGTNIVNHVWQEGLLQDDDTPGMHGLTGDNLKSFGNLDFHSGNTVAITHVKQNSRSKIKIAHGIINGVSWGMMMPLGVVLARLRYLPLPKYPALWFNLHIYCQTMAFFLGIAGGGLGFFLGRQSSGRGVKHTSHRYIGGALLGLVTLQVLAHCVRPKKEHKYRVYWNIYHWCIGYATIIMGVVNCFKGFQMMDVGIWKNAYIAFLASLAFVAAAFEVLRWYLKAKQVTTPGALPNDIEQKA
;
A
#
# COMPACT_ATOMS: atom_id res chain seq x y z
N MET A 1 -0.26 2.89 35.57
CA MET A 1 0.77 3.91 35.92
C MET A 1 0.15 5.29 35.76
N LYS A 2 0.18 6.11 36.81
CA LYS A 2 -0.28 7.50 36.76
C LYS A 2 0.84 8.30 36.09
N GLY A 3 0.68 8.62 34.80
CA GLY A 3 1.61 9.53 34.12
C GLY A 3 1.27 10.97 34.52
N ASP A 4 2.28 11.80 34.70
CA ASP A 4 2.05 13.23 34.93
C ASP A 4 1.38 13.83 33.69
N LEU A 5 0.28 14.55 33.92
CA LEU A 5 -0.42 15.28 32.87
C LEU A 5 0.45 16.47 32.44
N SER A 6 0.39 16.82 31.15
CA SER A 6 1.16 17.95 30.60
C SER A 6 0.65 19.34 31.03
N PHE A 7 -0.43 19.39 31.82
CA PHE A 7 -1.03 20.59 32.38
C PHE A 7 -1.51 20.29 33.81
N ARG A 8 -1.58 21.35 34.64
CA ARG A 8 -1.99 21.21 36.04
C ARG A 8 -3.48 20.97 36.14
N VAL A 9 -3.84 20.03 37.01
CA VAL A 9 -5.22 19.64 37.28
C VAL A 9 -5.43 19.67 38.79
N HIS A 10 -6.50 20.30 39.21
CA HIS A 10 -6.93 20.46 40.59
C HIS A 10 -8.31 19.82 40.79
N ASP A 11 -8.68 19.58 42.05
CA ASP A 11 -10.03 19.15 42.45
C ASP A 11 -10.59 17.96 41.65
N ILE A 12 -9.77 16.93 41.46
CA ILE A 12 -10.17 15.71 40.77
C ILE A 12 -11.06 14.88 41.70
N SER A 13 -12.29 14.60 41.26
CA SER A 13 -13.20 13.68 41.93
C SER A 13 -13.96 12.85 40.90
N ALA A 14 -14.56 11.74 41.35
CA ALA A 14 -15.43 10.93 40.51
C ALA A 14 -16.66 10.50 41.30
N GLN A 15 -17.80 10.42 40.64
CA GLN A 15 -19.04 9.92 41.20
C GLN A 15 -19.59 8.81 40.30
N ASN A 16 -20.08 7.74 40.90
CA ASN A 16 -20.84 6.71 40.18
C ASN A 16 -22.32 6.92 40.49
N ILE A 17 -23.10 7.32 39.49
CA ILE A 17 -24.53 7.54 39.60
C ILE A 17 -25.22 6.61 38.61
N ASN A 18 -26.01 5.66 39.09
CA ASN A 18 -26.77 4.71 38.26
C ASN A 18 -25.91 3.97 37.22
N GLY A 19 -24.67 3.59 37.58
CA GLY A 19 -23.74 2.90 36.68
C GLY A 19 -22.98 3.83 35.72
N GLN A 20 -23.19 5.14 35.79
CA GLN A 20 -22.42 6.13 35.05
C GLN A 20 -21.32 6.71 35.94
N VAL A 21 -20.06 6.56 35.51
CA VAL A 21 -18.92 7.19 36.17
C VAL A 21 -18.73 8.59 35.59
N ILE A 22 -18.97 9.61 36.41
CA ILE A 22 -18.76 11.02 36.09
C ILE A 22 -17.47 11.47 36.77
N ILE A 23 -16.54 12.02 35.99
CA ILE A 23 -15.27 12.55 36.49
C ILE A 23 -15.35 14.07 36.49
N PHE A 24 -15.09 14.68 37.65
CA PHE A 24 -14.96 16.12 37.83
C PHE A 24 -13.49 16.47 37.97
N ALA A 25 -13.05 17.52 37.29
CA ALA A 25 -11.69 18.03 37.39
C ALA A 25 -11.66 19.51 37.04
N LYS A 26 -10.78 20.28 37.68
CA LYS A 26 -10.48 21.67 37.32
C LYS A 26 -9.11 21.74 36.65
N PHE A 27 -9.03 22.41 35.51
CA PHE A 27 -7.79 22.49 34.73
C PHE A 27 -7.26 23.92 34.75
N GLU A 28 -5.95 24.07 34.95
CA GLU A 28 -5.28 25.37 34.79
C GLU A 28 -4.93 25.58 33.32
N LEU A 29 -5.46 26.64 32.71
CA LEU A 29 -5.18 26.98 31.32
C LEU A 29 -3.79 27.62 31.19
N PRO A 30 -2.98 27.25 30.19
CA PRO A 30 -1.68 27.86 29.98
C PRO A 30 -1.83 29.36 29.63
N ILE A 31 -1.30 30.22 30.50
CA ILE A 31 -1.43 31.69 30.48
C ILE A 31 -0.98 32.34 29.15
N ASN A 32 -0.10 31.66 28.39
CA ASN A 32 0.45 32.16 27.12
C ASN A 32 0.02 31.32 25.89
N GLY A 33 -0.97 30.44 26.04
CA GLY A 33 -1.47 29.57 24.96
C GLY A 33 -2.79 30.05 24.36
N THR A 34 -3.17 29.51 23.21
CA THR A 34 -4.55 29.62 22.73
C THR A 34 -5.48 28.87 23.68
N ASN A 35 -6.63 29.45 24.07
CA ASN A 35 -7.67 28.78 24.89
C ASN A 35 -8.36 27.60 24.18
N ILE A 36 -7.87 27.23 23.00
CA ILE A 36 -8.38 26.17 22.14
C ILE A 36 -7.56 24.90 22.36
N VAL A 37 -8.21 23.81 22.72
CA VAL A 37 -7.60 22.48 22.80
C VAL A 37 -8.24 21.50 21.83
N ASN A 38 -7.43 20.57 21.33
CA ASN A 38 -7.95 19.40 20.62
C ASN A 38 -8.57 18.45 21.64
N HIS A 39 -9.86 18.15 21.46
CA HIS A 39 -10.61 17.21 22.27
C HIS A 39 -10.94 15.98 21.43
N VAL A 40 -10.77 14.79 21.99
CA VAL A 40 -11.20 13.52 21.41
C VAL A 40 -12.14 12.83 22.39
N TRP A 41 -13.21 12.23 21.88
CA TRP A 41 -14.14 11.42 22.67
C TRP A 41 -14.33 10.08 21.96
N GLN A 42 -14.74 9.04 22.69
CA GLN A 42 -14.96 7.71 22.12
C GLN A 42 -16.08 7.02 22.89
N GLU A 43 -16.77 6.11 22.22
CA GLU A 43 -17.74 5.20 22.83
C GLU A 43 -17.30 3.76 22.55
N GLY A 44 -17.34 2.91 23.59
CA GLY A 44 -16.93 1.53 23.50
C GLY A 44 -17.59 0.67 24.56
N LEU A 45 -17.64 -0.64 24.30
CA LEU A 45 -18.18 -1.62 25.24
C LEU A 45 -17.26 -1.76 26.46
N LEU A 46 -17.86 -2.03 27.60
CA LEU A 46 -17.17 -2.55 28.78
C LEU A 46 -16.99 -4.06 28.63
N GLN A 47 -15.86 -4.58 29.11
CA GLN A 47 -15.63 -6.02 29.23
C GLN A 47 -16.39 -6.59 30.44
N ASP A 48 -16.47 -7.92 30.55
CA ASP A 48 -17.16 -8.61 31.66
C ASP A 48 -16.59 -8.27 33.05
N ASP A 49 -15.38 -7.70 33.11
CA ASP A 49 -14.70 -7.23 34.32
C ASP A 49 -14.84 -5.70 34.56
N ASP A 50 -15.81 -5.05 33.92
CA ASP A 50 -16.06 -3.60 33.95
C ASP A 50 -14.88 -2.73 33.47
N THR A 51 -13.92 -3.33 32.75
CA THR A 51 -12.83 -2.55 32.15
C THR A 51 -13.20 -1.99 30.77
N PRO A 52 -12.79 -0.75 30.43
CA PRO A 52 -13.02 -0.19 29.09
C PRO A 52 -12.38 -1.06 28.00
N GLY A 53 -13.20 -1.56 27.08
CA GLY A 53 -12.76 -2.30 25.90
C GLY A 53 -12.25 -1.39 24.78
N MET A 54 -11.80 -2.02 23.68
CA MET A 54 -11.44 -1.28 22.48
C MET A 54 -12.69 -0.69 21.82
N HIS A 55 -12.72 0.64 21.62
CA HIS A 55 -13.75 1.31 20.84
C HIS A 55 -13.67 0.93 19.36
N GLY A 56 -14.77 1.10 18.63
CA GLY A 56 -14.80 0.81 17.19
C GLY A 56 -13.80 1.67 16.42
N LEU A 57 -13.07 1.07 15.46
CA LEU A 57 -12.08 1.79 14.64
C LEU A 57 -12.66 2.26 13.30
N THR A 58 -13.97 2.49 13.23
CA THR A 58 -14.71 2.87 12.02
C THR A 58 -15.81 3.88 12.36
N GLY A 59 -16.39 4.52 11.34
CA GLY A 59 -17.59 5.36 11.50
C GLY A 59 -17.37 6.58 12.40
N ASP A 60 -18.31 6.80 13.32
CA ASP A 60 -18.35 7.99 14.18
C ASP A 60 -17.18 8.05 15.16
N ASN A 61 -16.69 6.92 15.65
CA ASN A 61 -15.51 6.86 16.52
C ASN A 61 -14.25 7.47 15.85
N LEU A 62 -14.06 7.32 14.54
CA LEU A 62 -12.96 8.00 13.82
C LEU A 62 -13.19 9.50 13.62
N LYS A 63 -14.43 9.97 13.76
CA LYS A 63 -14.85 11.37 13.63
C LYS A 63 -15.03 12.07 14.97
N SER A 64 -14.95 11.34 16.09
CA SER A 64 -15.14 11.84 17.45
C SER A 64 -13.95 12.65 17.97
N PHE A 65 -13.73 13.78 17.32
CA PHE A 65 -12.73 14.76 17.73
C PHE A 65 -13.13 16.17 17.29
N GLY A 66 -12.63 17.18 18.00
CA GLY A 66 -12.97 18.57 17.75
C GLY A 66 -12.09 19.53 18.52
N ASN A 67 -12.38 20.81 18.39
CA ASN A 67 -11.73 21.86 19.17
C ASN A 67 -12.68 22.35 20.25
N LEU A 68 -12.17 22.50 21.47
CA LEU A 68 -12.87 23.12 22.59
C LEU A 68 -12.18 24.44 22.92
N ASP A 69 -12.91 25.53 22.84
CA ASP A 69 -12.46 26.84 23.33
C ASP A 69 -12.95 27.05 24.77
N PHE A 70 -12.02 27.03 25.72
CA PHE A 70 -12.34 27.19 27.13
C PHE A 70 -12.82 28.59 27.51
N HIS A 71 -12.58 29.61 26.68
CA HIS A 71 -13.04 30.96 26.98
C HIS A 71 -14.49 31.19 26.57
N SER A 72 -14.87 30.76 25.37
CA SER A 72 -16.24 30.91 24.87
C SER A 72 -17.17 29.76 25.27
N GLY A 73 -16.63 28.62 25.72
CA GLY A 73 -17.40 27.39 25.97
C GLY A 73 -17.96 26.76 24.69
N ASN A 74 -17.64 27.32 23.52
CA ASN A 74 -18.13 26.85 22.24
C ASN A 74 -17.39 25.58 21.84
N THR A 75 -18.18 24.58 21.43
CA THR A 75 -17.67 23.39 20.75
C THR A 75 -17.90 23.56 19.27
N VAL A 76 -16.82 23.52 18.48
CA VAL A 76 -16.93 23.54 17.02
C VAL A 76 -16.51 22.17 16.52
N ALA A 77 -17.49 21.40 16.05
CA ALA A 77 -17.22 20.20 15.28
C ALA A 77 -16.42 20.61 14.04
N ILE A 78 -15.17 20.16 13.94
CA ILE A 78 -14.31 20.53 12.83
C ILE A 78 -14.73 19.69 11.62
N THR A 79 -15.55 20.26 10.75
CA THR A 79 -15.95 19.62 9.48
C THR A 79 -14.78 19.56 8.47
N HIS A 80 -13.81 20.48 8.58
CA HIS A 80 -12.61 20.51 7.74
C HIS A 80 -11.33 20.58 8.58
N VAL A 81 -10.84 19.41 8.95
CA VAL A 81 -9.58 19.28 9.68
C VAL A 81 -8.45 19.44 8.67
N LYS A 82 -7.62 20.48 8.83
CA LYS A 82 -6.38 20.61 8.08
C LYS A 82 -5.57 19.33 8.34
N GLN A 83 -5.49 18.46 7.33
CA GLN A 83 -4.85 17.15 7.45
C GLN A 83 -3.49 17.29 8.15
N ASN A 84 -3.34 16.63 9.30
CA ASN A 84 -2.06 16.63 9.99
C ASN A 84 -0.99 16.01 9.06
N SER A 85 0.27 16.42 9.22
CA SER A 85 1.37 15.97 8.33
C SER A 85 1.42 14.44 8.19
N ARG A 86 1.13 13.70 9.26
CA ARG A 86 1.08 12.23 9.27
C ARG A 86 0.00 11.66 8.34
N SER A 87 -1.20 12.24 8.31
CA SER A 87 -2.29 11.82 7.42
C SER A 87 -1.93 12.06 5.95
N LYS A 88 -1.27 13.18 5.64
CA LYS A 88 -0.75 13.46 4.29
C LYS A 88 0.30 12.43 3.87
N ILE A 89 1.23 12.08 4.76
CA ILE A 89 2.26 11.06 4.48
C ILE A 89 1.63 9.68 4.29
N LYS A 90 0.62 9.30 5.08
CA LYS A 90 -0.14 8.05 4.90
C LYS A 90 -0.79 7.98 3.51
N ILE A 91 -1.45 9.04 3.08
CA ILE A 91 -2.09 9.12 1.76
C ILE A 91 -1.03 9.08 0.65
N ALA A 92 0.04 9.86 0.77
CA ALA A 92 1.14 9.85 -0.20
C ALA A 92 1.77 8.45 -0.33
N HIS A 93 2.06 7.78 0.79
CA HIS A 93 2.54 6.40 0.82
C HIS A 93 1.58 5.46 0.08
N GLY A 94 0.27 5.55 0.36
CA GLY A 94 -0.75 4.72 -0.29
C GLY A 94 -0.83 4.94 -1.80
N ILE A 95 -0.85 6.21 -2.25
CA ILE A 95 -0.91 6.56 -3.68
C ILE A 95 0.36 6.10 -4.40
N ILE A 96 1.54 6.46 -3.89
CA ILE A 96 2.82 6.15 -4.53
C ILE A 96 3.00 4.63 -4.66
N ASN A 97 2.73 3.87 -3.60
CA ASN A 97 2.87 2.41 -3.64
C ASN A 97 1.75 1.71 -4.41
N GLY A 98 0.54 2.28 -4.43
CA GLY A 98 -0.56 1.80 -5.27
C GLY A 98 -0.21 1.91 -6.76
N VAL A 99 0.31 3.06 -7.19
CA VAL A 99 0.76 3.27 -8.57
C VAL A 99 1.98 2.40 -8.88
N SER A 100 3.01 2.40 -8.02
CA SER A 100 4.24 1.63 -8.23
C SER A 100 4.00 0.10 -8.23
N TRP A 101 3.70 -0.47 -7.07
CA TRP A 101 3.65 -1.93 -6.88
C TRP A 101 2.33 -2.51 -7.35
N GLY A 102 1.24 -1.77 -7.18
CA GLY A 102 -0.09 -2.23 -7.54
C GLY A 102 -0.37 -2.14 -9.04
N MET A 103 0.08 -1.08 -9.71
CA MET A 103 -0.28 -0.83 -11.11
C MET A 103 0.87 -1.08 -12.08
N MET A 104 2.01 -0.42 -11.87
CA MET A 104 3.11 -0.45 -12.84
C MET A 104 3.80 -1.81 -12.90
N MET A 105 4.02 -2.48 -11.77
CA MET A 105 4.61 -3.84 -11.73
C MET A 105 3.85 -4.87 -12.59
N PRO A 106 2.53 -5.08 -12.38
CA PRO A 106 1.77 -6.01 -13.23
C PRO A 106 1.62 -5.49 -14.66
N LEU A 107 1.44 -4.18 -14.87
CA LEU A 107 1.38 -3.59 -16.21
C LEU A 107 2.63 -3.90 -17.03
N GLY A 108 3.82 -3.73 -16.45
CA GLY A 108 5.09 -4.02 -17.12
C GLY A 108 5.21 -5.49 -17.56
N VAL A 109 4.62 -6.44 -16.81
CA VAL A 109 4.58 -7.86 -17.21
C VAL A 109 3.59 -8.10 -18.34
N VAL A 110 2.42 -7.43 -18.34
CA VAL A 110 1.49 -7.51 -19.47
C VAL A 110 2.11 -6.92 -20.73
N LEU A 111 2.80 -5.77 -20.63
CA LEU A 111 3.51 -5.16 -21.76
C LEU A 111 4.63 -6.06 -22.32
N ALA A 112 5.31 -6.86 -21.48
CA ALA A 112 6.29 -7.82 -21.93
C ALA A 112 5.70 -8.90 -22.86
N ARG A 113 4.39 -9.15 -22.81
CA ARG A 113 3.69 -10.09 -23.69
C ARG A 113 3.52 -9.57 -25.12
N LEU A 114 3.77 -8.28 -25.38
CA LEU A 114 3.86 -7.74 -26.75
C LEU A 114 4.94 -8.45 -27.59
N ARG A 115 5.87 -9.18 -26.96
CA ARG A 115 6.85 -10.05 -27.65
C ARG A 115 6.22 -11.10 -28.56
N TYR A 116 4.95 -11.44 -28.36
CA TYR A 116 4.23 -12.41 -29.19
C TYR A 116 3.74 -11.81 -30.50
N LEU A 117 3.67 -10.47 -30.61
CA LEU A 117 3.26 -9.81 -31.84
C LEU A 117 4.42 -9.78 -32.84
N PRO A 118 4.20 -10.19 -34.10
CA PRO A 118 5.18 -10.01 -35.16
C PRO A 118 5.20 -8.54 -35.57
N LEU A 119 6.02 -7.74 -34.89
CA LEU A 119 6.23 -6.32 -35.17
C LEU A 119 7.65 -6.11 -35.74
N PRO A 120 7.88 -6.31 -37.05
CA PRO A 120 9.23 -6.26 -37.64
C PRO A 120 9.91 -4.89 -37.47
N LYS A 121 9.10 -3.82 -37.44
CA LYS A 121 9.58 -2.45 -37.26
C LYS A 121 10.10 -2.16 -35.85
N TYR A 122 9.69 -2.95 -34.83
CA TYR A 122 10.00 -2.67 -33.42
C TYR A 122 10.33 -3.93 -32.61
N PRO A 123 11.45 -4.63 -32.92
CA PRO A 123 11.78 -5.94 -32.32
C PRO A 123 12.09 -5.89 -30.82
N ALA A 124 12.46 -4.72 -30.28
CA ALA A 124 12.80 -4.53 -28.86
C ALA A 124 11.70 -3.82 -28.05
N LEU A 125 10.54 -3.51 -28.66
CA LEU A 125 9.50 -2.69 -28.02
C LEU A 125 9.01 -3.26 -26.69
N TRP A 126 8.67 -4.55 -26.66
CA TRP A 126 8.21 -5.23 -25.45
C TRP A 126 9.23 -5.14 -24.31
N PHE A 127 10.52 -5.23 -24.63
CA PHE A 127 11.61 -5.23 -23.66
C PHE A 127 11.83 -3.82 -23.10
N ASN A 128 11.81 -2.80 -23.96
CA ASN A 128 11.95 -1.40 -23.56
C ASN A 128 10.76 -0.94 -22.72
N LEU A 129 9.53 -1.27 -23.13
CA LEU A 129 8.31 -0.95 -22.38
C LEU A 129 8.32 -1.62 -21.01
N HIS A 130 8.71 -2.90 -20.94
CA HIS A 130 8.86 -3.61 -19.68
C HIS A 130 9.87 -2.91 -18.77
N ILE A 131 11.10 -2.66 -19.24
CA ILE A 131 12.15 -2.06 -18.41
C ILE A 131 11.78 -0.65 -17.96
N TYR A 132 11.24 0.18 -18.85
CA TYR A 132 10.86 1.55 -18.49
C TYR A 132 9.79 1.55 -17.39
N CYS A 133 8.75 0.73 -17.57
CA CYS A 133 7.69 0.57 -16.59
C CYS A 133 8.23 0.05 -15.24
N GLN A 134 9.06 -1.00 -15.24
CA GLN A 134 9.61 -1.58 -14.01
C GLN A 134 10.61 -0.66 -13.30
N THR A 135 11.43 0.09 -14.06
CA THR A 135 12.39 1.04 -13.50
C THR A 135 11.66 2.18 -12.79
N MET A 136 10.63 2.76 -13.42
CA MET A 136 9.82 3.79 -12.77
C MET A 136 9.09 3.25 -11.53
N ALA A 137 8.51 2.06 -11.63
CA ALA A 137 7.86 1.40 -10.51
C ALA A 137 8.84 1.23 -9.34
N PHE A 138 10.08 0.80 -9.60
CA PHE A 138 11.11 0.63 -8.58
C PHE A 138 11.43 1.92 -7.82
N PHE A 139 11.71 3.02 -8.52
CA PHE A 139 12.06 4.29 -7.86
C PHE A 139 10.89 4.87 -7.05
N LEU A 140 9.69 4.88 -7.63
CA LEU A 140 8.48 5.28 -6.90
C LEU A 140 8.25 4.38 -5.69
N GLY A 141 8.47 3.09 -5.85
CA GLY A 141 8.29 2.09 -4.80
C GLY A 141 9.27 2.22 -3.65
N ILE A 142 10.54 2.58 -3.91
CA ILE A 142 11.52 2.92 -2.87
C ILE A 142 11.06 4.17 -2.11
N ALA A 143 10.66 5.23 -2.81
CA ALA A 143 10.19 6.46 -2.18
C ALA A 143 8.95 6.19 -1.29
N GLY A 144 7.96 5.48 -1.83
CA GLY A 144 6.77 5.06 -1.09
C GLY A 144 7.10 4.15 0.09
N GLY A 145 7.99 3.17 -0.09
CA GLY A 145 8.47 2.29 0.98
C GLY A 145 9.16 3.06 2.10
N GLY A 146 10.00 4.04 1.76
CA GLY A 146 10.66 4.95 2.70
C GLY A 146 9.66 5.72 3.56
N LEU A 147 8.60 6.28 2.95
CA LEU A 147 7.50 6.91 3.69
C LEU A 147 6.80 5.90 4.63
N GLY A 148 6.64 4.65 4.19
CA GLY A 148 6.05 3.58 5.01
C GLY A 148 6.88 3.24 6.25
N PHE A 149 8.20 3.15 6.11
CA PHE A 149 9.10 2.95 7.25
C PHE A 149 9.10 4.14 8.21
N PHE A 150 9.07 5.36 7.68
CA PHE A 150 8.95 6.58 8.48
C PHE A 150 7.67 6.59 9.32
N LEU A 151 6.52 6.29 8.70
CA LEU A 151 5.24 6.13 9.39
C LEU A 151 5.29 5.01 10.45
N GLY A 152 5.99 3.92 10.15
CA GLY A 152 6.21 2.81 11.08
C GLY A 152 6.93 3.26 12.35
N ARG A 153 8.05 3.99 12.22
CA ARG A 153 8.83 4.52 13.37
C ARG A 153 8.00 5.47 14.24
N GLN A 154 7.16 6.31 13.63
CA GLN A 154 6.26 7.23 14.36
C GLN A 154 5.08 6.50 15.04
N SER A 155 4.82 5.24 14.68
CA SER A 155 3.72 4.42 15.21
C SER A 155 4.16 3.47 16.33
N SER A 156 5.45 3.13 16.42
CA SER A 156 6.00 2.13 17.36
C SER A 156 5.74 2.41 18.85
N GLY A 157 5.40 3.65 19.23
CA GLY A 157 5.07 4.01 20.62
C GLY A 157 3.59 3.87 21.02
N ARG A 158 2.69 3.42 20.12
CA ARG A 158 1.22 3.46 20.34
C ARG A 158 0.48 2.11 20.19
N GLY A 159 1.18 0.98 20.23
CA GLY A 159 0.54 -0.35 20.32
C GLY A 159 -0.21 -0.88 19.09
N VAL A 160 -0.26 -0.15 17.96
CA VAL A 160 -1.01 -0.57 16.76
C VAL A 160 -0.20 -1.58 15.93
N LYS A 161 -0.60 -2.86 15.98
CA LYS A 161 0.04 -3.98 15.27
C LYS A 161 -0.46 -4.13 13.82
N HIS A 162 -0.13 -3.21 12.92
CA HIS A 162 -0.26 -3.46 11.46
C HIS A 162 0.96 -4.21 10.92
N THR A 163 1.25 -5.36 11.52
CA THR A 163 2.52 -6.09 11.34
C THR A 163 2.62 -6.72 9.96
N SER A 164 1.56 -7.37 9.47
CA SER A 164 1.62 -8.13 8.23
C SER A 164 1.93 -7.28 6.98
N HIS A 165 1.28 -6.13 6.78
CA HIS A 165 1.57 -5.23 5.66
C HIS A 165 3.01 -4.71 5.69
N ARG A 166 3.54 -4.41 6.89
CA ARG A 166 4.92 -3.95 7.04
C ARG A 166 5.93 -5.06 6.70
N TYR A 167 5.70 -6.28 7.16
CA TYR A 167 6.59 -7.42 6.83
C TYR A 167 6.53 -7.78 5.34
N ILE A 168 5.32 -7.83 4.76
CA ILE A 168 5.15 -8.08 3.32
C ILE A 168 5.80 -6.96 2.51
N GLY A 169 5.58 -5.69 2.87
CA GLY A 169 6.22 -4.55 2.20
C GLY A 169 7.75 -4.59 2.30
N GLY A 170 8.30 -4.96 3.46
CA GLY A 170 9.74 -5.17 3.62
C GLY A 170 10.29 -6.30 2.75
N ALA A 171 9.62 -7.45 2.72
CA ALA A 171 10.00 -8.58 1.88
C ALA A 171 9.92 -8.24 0.38
N LEU A 172 8.90 -7.48 -0.02
CA LEU A 172 8.71 -7.01 -1.38
C LEU A 172 9.87 -6.12 -1.84
N LEU A 173 10.34 -5.19 -1.00
CA LEU A 173 11.52 -4.38 -1.32
C LEU A 173 12.75 -5.25 -1.57
N GLY A 174 12.95 -6.29 -0.73
CA GLY A 174 14.02 -7.27 -0.93
C GLY A 174 13.93 -8.00 -2.27
N LEU A 175 12.76 -8.54 -2.63
CA LEU A 175 12.57 -9.24 -3.90
C LEU A 175 12.76 -8.34 -5.12
N VAL A 176 12.35 -7.07 -5.03
CA VAL A 176 12.52 -6.14 -6.14
C VAL A 176 14.00 -5.77 -6.30
N THR A 177 14.74 -5.57 -5.22
CA THR A 177 16.19 -5.38 -5.29
C THR A 177 16.86 -6.59 -5.96
N LEU A 178 16.45 -7.81 -5.60
CA LEU A 178 16.90 -9.03 -6.27
C LEU A 178 16.59 -9.04 -7.77
N GLN A 179 15.48 -8.45 -8.22
CA GLN A 179 15.14 -8.31 -9.64
C GLN A 179 15.98 -7.26 -10.37
N VAL A 180 16.27 -6.14 -9.74
CA VAL A 180 17.19 -5.14 -10.32
C VAL A 180 18.59 -5.74 -10.44
N LEU A 181 19.06 -6.47 -9.43
CA LEU A 181 20.33 -7.20 -9.49
C LEU A 181 20.30 -8.28 -10.58
N ALA A 182 19.17 -8.99 -10.75
CA ALA A 182 18.97 -9.94 -11.85
C ALA A 182 19.26 -9.28 -13.20
N HIS A 183 18.75 -8.06 -13.41
CA HIS A 183 18.98 -7.33 -14.64
C HIS A 183 20.47 -7.02 -14.88
N CYS A 184 21.21 -6.61 -13.85
CA CYS A 184 22.64 -6.33 -13.95
C CYS A 184 23.47 -7.56 -14.35
N VAL A 185 23.09 -8.75 -13.89
CA VAL A 185 23.80 -10.01 -14.18
C VAL A 185 23.22 -10.78 -15.37
N ARG A 186 22.42 -10.13 -16.21
CA ARG A 186 21.71 -10.75 -17.33
C ARG A 186 22.69 -11.36 -18.36
N PRO A 187 22.74 -12.70 -18.54
CA PRO A 187 23.62 -13.33 -19.51
C PRO A 187 23.23 -13.02 -20.96
N LYS A 188 24.20 -13.11 -21.88
CA LYS A 188 23.96 -13.09 -23.34
C LYS A 188 23.01 -14.23 -23.74
N LYS A 189 22.30 -14.05 -24.85
CA LYS A 189 21.19 -14.93 -25.27
C LYS A 189 21.66 -16.36 -25.55
N GLU A 190 22.91 -16.51 -25.97
CA GLU A 190 23.54 -17.76 -26.38
C GLU A 190 24.19 -18.52 -25.21
N HIS A 191 24.17 -17.94 -24.00
CA HIS A 191 24.86 -18.50 -22.84
C HIS A 191 24.00 -19.55 -22.11
N LYS A 192 24.57 -20.70 -21.74
CA LYS A 192 23.85 -21.78 -21.01
C LYS A 192 23.13 -21.32 -19.73
N TYR A 193 23.71 -20.36 -19.01
CA TYR A 193 23.10 -19.78 -17.80
C TYR A 193 21.89 -18.88 -18.06
N ARG A 194 21.57 -18.55 -19.31
CA ARG A 194 20.40 -17.76 -19.70
C ARG A 194 19.10 -18.41 -19.23
N VAL A 195 18.99 -19.73 -19.34
CA VAL A 195 17.80 -20.50 -18.91
C VAL A 195 17.57 -20.39 -17.41
N TYR A 196 18.61 -20.65 -16.59
CA TYR A 196 18.53 -20.50 -15.13
C TYR A 196 18.20 -19.08 -14.71
N TRP A 197 18.80 -18.09 -15.38
CA TRP A 197 18.49 -16.68 -15.16
C TRP A 197 17.02 -16.36 -15.46
N ASN A 198 16.45 -16.91 -16.54
CA ASN A 198 15.04 -16.68 -16.87
C ASN A 198 14.09 -17.34 -15.86
N ILE A 199 14.38 -18.55 -15.39
CA ILE A 199 13.60 -19.20 -14.31
C ILE A 199 13.62 -18.33 -13.06
N TYR A 200 14.81 -17.93 -12.60
CA TYR A 200 14.97 -17.03 -11.46
C TYR A 200 14.19 -15.72 -11.64
N HIS A 201 14.38 -15.04 -12.77
CA HIS A 201 13.73 -13.77 -13.08
C HIS A 201 12.19 -13.90 -13.12
N TRP A 202 11.65 -15.00 -13.67
CA TRP A 202 10.21 -15.23 -13.70
C TRP A 202 9.67 -15.54 -12.30
N CYS A 203 10.29 -16.46 -11.56
CA CYS A 203 9.84 -16.86 -10.22
C CYS A 203 9.81 -15.66 -9.26
N ILE A 204 10.92 -14.92 -9.17
CA ILE A 204 10.98 -13.74 -8.29
C ILE A 204 10.04 -12.64 -8.80
N GLY A 205 9.87 -12.49 -10.11
CA GLY A 205 8.99 -11.48 -10.71
C GLY A 205 7.52 -11.72 -10.38
N TYR A 206 7.03 -12.94 -10.57
CA TYR A 206 5.66 -13.28 -10.20
C TYR A 206 5.43 -13.22 -8.69
N ALA A 207 6.39 -13.69 -7.88
CA ALA A 207 6.32 -13.57 -6.43
C ALA A 207 6.21 -12.10 -5.99
N THR A 208 6.99 -11.20 -6.60
CA THR A 208 6.95 -9.75 -6.36
C THR A 208 5.59 -9.16 -6.68
N ILE A 209 4.99 -9.51 -7.82
CA ILE A 209 3.67 -9.00 -8.22
C ILE A 209 2.59 -9.49 -7.27
N ILE A 210 2.59 -10.78 -6.93
CA ILE A 210 1.61 -11.36 -6.00
C ILE A 210 1.71 -10.65 -4.65
N MET A 211 2.92 -10.49 -4.10
CA MET A 211 3.12 -9.77 -2.85
C MET A 211 2.70 -8.30 -2.96
N GLY A 212 2.96 -7.63 -4.08
CA GLY A 212 2.55 -6.24 -4.32
C GLY A 212 1.03 -6.09 -4.27
N VAL A 213 0.32 -6.94 -5.01
CA VAL A 213 -1.15 -6.97 -5.03
C VAL A 213 -1.72 -7.23 -3.65
N VAL A 214 -1.22 -8.26 -2.94
CA VAL A 214 -1.66 -8.58 -1.57
C VAL A 214 -1.39 -7.41 -0.62
N ASN A 215 -0.22 -6.77 -0.74
CA ASN A 215 0.14 -5.65 0.12
C ASN A 215 -0.74 -4.41 -0.13
N CYS A 216 -1.10 -4.14 -1.39
CA CYS A 216 -2.06 -3.09 -1.74
C CYS A 216 -3.45 -3.36 -1.15
N PHE A 217 -3.96 -4.60 -1.22
CA PHE A 217 -5.24 -4.93 -0.59
C PHE A 217 -5.22 -4.73 0.92
N LYS A 218 -4.15 -5.13 1.59
CA LYS A 218 -3.96 -4.83 3.03
C LYS A 218 -3.92 -3.32 3.30
N GLY A 219 -3.29 -2.55 2.42
CA GLY A 219 -3.28 -1.08 2.49
C GLY A 219 -4.68 -0.48 2.38
N PHE A 220 -5.50 -0.93 1.42
CA PHE A 220 -6.88 -0.47 1.25
C PHE A 220 -7.76 -0.82 2.46
N GLN A 221 -7.59 -2.01 3.04
CA GLN A 221 -8.31 -2.42 4.26
C GLN A 221 -8.00 -1.49 5.45
N MET A 222 -6.75 -1.02 5.59
CA MET A 222 -6.38 -0.10 6.68
C MET A 222 -6.91 1.33 6.50
N MET A 223 -7.25 1.72 5.28
CA MET A 223 -7.75 3.06 4.97
C MET A 223 -9.29 3.10 4.85
N ASP A 224 -9.96 1.95 4.93
CA ASP A 224 -11.42 1.79 4.74
C ASP A 224 -11.97 2.45 3.46
N VAL A 225 -11.24 2.28 2.35
CA VAL A 225 -11.54 2.92 1.05
C VAL A 225 -12.15 1.94 0.06
N GLY A 226 -13.41 1.57 0.27
CA GLY A 226 -14.12 0.54 -0.52
C GLY A 226 -14.12 0.77 -2.04
N ILE A 227 -14.38 2.00 -2.49
CA ILE A 227 -14.44 2.34 -3.94
C ILE A 227 -13.08 2.09 -4.63
N TRP A 228 -11.98 2.47 -3.98
CA TRP A 228 -10.63 2.31 -4.53
C TRP A 228 -10.21 0.84 -4.63
N LYS A 229 -10.63 0.02 -3.67
CA LYS A 229 -10.45 -1.44 -3.74
C LYS A 229 -11.15 -2.02 -4.97
N ASN A 230 -12.39 -1.61 -5.24
CA ASN A 230 -13.16 -2.10 -6.38
C ASN A 230 -12.56 -1.64 -7.72
N ALA A 231 -12.17 -0.38 -7.83
CA ALA A 231 -11.48 0.15 -9.00
C ALA A 231 -10.17 -0.61 -9.28
N TYR A 232 -9.41 -0.92 -8.24
CA TYR A 232 -8.19 -1.70 -8.36
C TYR A 232 -8.44 -3.15 -8.82
N ILE A 233 -9.50 -3.80 -8.33
CA ILE A 233 -9.92 -5.12 -8.81
C ILE A 233 -10.26 -5.07 -10.30
N ALA A 234 -11.03 -4.07 -10.74
CA ALA A 234 -11.38 -3.90 -12.15
C ALA A 234 -10.13 -3.69 -13.03
N PHE A 235 -9.15 -2.92 -12.54
CA PHE A 235 -7.86 -2.75 -13.20
C PHE A 235 -7.08 -4.07 -13.31
N LEU A 236 -6.98 -4.86 -12.25
CA LEU A 236 -6.31 -6.16 -12.31
C LEU A 236 -7.04 -7.14 -13.24
N ALA A 237 -8.37 -7.12 -13.24
CA ALA A 237 -9.18 -7.95 -14.14
C ALA A 237 -8.96 -7.57 -15.61
N SER A 238 -8.87 -6.28 -15.93
CA SER A 238 -8.58 -5.84 -17.30
C SER A 238 -7.17 -6.25 -17.75
N LEU A 239 -6.16 -6.12 -16.87
CA LEU A 239 -4.82 -6.62 -17.14
C LEU A 239 -4.80 -8.14 -17.36
N ALA A 240 -5.52 -8.91 -16.54
CA ALA A 240 -5.63 -10.36 -16.67
C ALA A 240 -6.30 -10.75 -18.00
N PHE A 241 -7.37 -10.05 -18.39
CA PHE A 241 -8.03 -10.25 -19.68
C PHE A 241 -7.08 -10.00 -20.86
N VAL A 242 -6.36 -8.86 -20.85
CA VAL A 242 -5.37 -8.54 -21.89
C VAL A 242 -4.23 -9.58 -21.92
N ALA A 243 -3.74 -10.02 -20.76
CA ALA A 243 -2.72 -11.05 -20.67
C ALA A 243 -3.18 -12.40 -21.25
N ALA A 244 -4.44 -12.79 -20.99
CA ALA A 244 -5.07 -13.99 -21.53
C ALA A 244 -5.24 -13.89 -23.06
N ALA A 245 -5.70 -12.74 -23.57
CA ALA A 245 -5.81 -12.49 -25.01
C ALA A 245 -4.45 -12.64 -25.72
N PHE A 246 -3.37 -12.10 -25.13
CA PHE A 246 -2.01 -12.29 -25.65
C PHE A 246 -1.55 -13.75 -25.60
N GLU A 247 -1.94 -14.52 -24.60
CA GLU A 247 -1.61 -15.95 -24.54
C GLU A 247 -2.37 -16.72 -25.62
N VAL A 248 -3.66 -16.50 -25.81
CA VAL A 248 -4.43 -17.10 -26.91
C VAL A 248 -3.82 -16.77 -28.27
N LEU A 249 -3.44 -15.50 -28.48
CA LEU A 249 -2.79 -15.05 -29.71
C LEU A 249 -1.45 -15.77 -29.96
N ARG A 250 -0.64 -15.96 -28.91
CA ARG A 250 0.62 -16.71 -29.01
C ARG A 250 0.38 -18.13 -29.51
N TRP A 251 -0.63 -18.82 -28.97
CA TRP A 251 -0.96 -20.19 -29.35
C TRP A 251 -1.47 -20.25 -30.79
N TYR A 252 -2.32 -19.30 -31.19
CA TYR A 252 -2.81 -19.18 -32.56
C TYR A 252 -1.67 -18.96 -33.57
N LEU A 253 -0.75 -18.02 -33.29
CA LEU A 253 0.40 -17.75 -34.15
C LEU A 253 1.34 -18.96 -34.27
N LYS A 254 1.54 -19.70 -33.16
CA LYS A 254 2.33 -20.93 -33.16
C LYS A 254 1.68 -22.02 -34.04
N ALA A 255 0.36 -22.21 -33.91
CA ALA A 255 -0.37 -23.18 -34.73
C ALA A 255 -0.28 -22.85 -36.24
N LYS A 256 -0.42 -21.58 -36.61
CA LYS A 256 -0.33 -21.12 -38.01
C LYS A 256 1.06 -21.36 -38.63
N GLN A 257 2.13 -21.23 -37.85
CA GLN A 257 3.50 -21.52 -38.30
C GLN A 257 3.69 -23.01 -38.59
N VAL A 258 3.13 -23.90 -37.76
CA VAL A 258 3.20 -25.36 -37.96
C VAL A 258 2.46 -25.79 -39.23
N THR A 259 1.37 -25.13 -39.59
CA THR A 259 0.55 -25.45 -40.78
C THR A 259 1.10 -24.90 -42.11
N THR A 260 2.18 -24.11 -42.11
CA THR A 260 2.77 -23.54 -43.34
C THR A 260 4.08 -24.26 -43.68
N PRO A 261 4.10 -25.22 -44.63
CA PRO A 261 5.32 -25.95 -44.98
C PRO A 261 6.30 -24.99 -45.69
N GLY A 262 7.49 -24.80 -45.14
CA GLY A 262 8.59 -24.04 -45.78
C GLY A 262 8.93 -22.68 -45.16
N ALA A 263 8.24 -22.23 -44.11
CA ALA A 263 8.71 -21.08 -43.34
C ALA A 263 9.89 -21.49 -42.46
N LEU A 264 11.08 -20.92 -42.67
CA LEU A 264 12.22 -21.07 -41.76
C LEU A 264 11.75 -20.85 -40.31
N PRO A 265 12.23 -21.62 -39.32
CA PRO A 265 11.91 -21.36 -37.92
C PRO A 265 12.39 -19.95 -37.60
N ASN A 266 11.46 -19.00 -37.49
CA ASN A 266 11.81 -17.73 -36.89
C ASN A 266 12.23 -18.04 -35.46
N ASP A 267 13.41 -17.51 -35.10
CA ASP A 267 14.16 -17.50 -33.83
C ASP A 267 13.38 -17.28 -32.51
N ILE A 268 12.05 -17.37 -32.53
CA ILE A 268 11.15 -17.27 -31.39
C ILE A 268 11.44 -18.40 -30.36
N GLU A 269 12.00 -19.53 -30.80
CA GLU A 269 12.36 -20.65 -29.92
C GLU A 269 13.75 -20.54 -29.28
N GLN A 270 14.64 -19.66 -29.76
CA GLN A 270 16.02 -19.63 -29.25
C GLN A 270 16.25 -18.83 -27.97
N LYS A 271 15.22 -18.21 -27.37
CA LYS A 271 15.42 -17.25 -26.26
C LYS A 271 14.49 -17.51 -25.09
N ALA A 272 14.51 -18.76 -24.64
CA ALA A 272 14.37 -19.07 -23.22
C ALA A 272 15.59 -18.60 -22.43
#